data_AF-A0AAD8AI94-F1
#
_entry.id   AF-A0AAD8AI94-F1
#
_cell.length_a   1.000
_cell.length_b   1.000
_cell.length_c   1.000
_cell.angle_alpha   90.00
_cell.angle_beta   90.00
_cell.angle_gamma   90.00
#
_symmetry.space_group_name_H-M   'P 1'
#
loop_
_entity.id
_entity.type
_entity.pdbx_description
1 polymer ?
#
loop_
_entity_poly.entity_id
_entity_poly.type
_entity_poly.pdbx_seq_one_letter_code
_entity_poly.pdbx_strand_id
1 'polypeptide(L)'
;DFSLDIFPVMLDDDARYQCQVGPGLSGEPGIRSKFASLTVLVPPEPPRIVQGDFLVTTEDREIELECVSLAGKPAAEIGDTKYKFSNLRTSPKIQNLNRKT
;
A
#
# COMPACT_ATOMS: atom_id res chain seq x y z
N ASP A 1 -27.19 -8.03 -24.95
CA ASP A 1 -26.16 -7.02 -24.68
C ASP A 1 -24.80 -7.69 -24.89
N PHE A 2 -23.81 -6.98 -25.45
CA PHE A 2 -22.45 -7.51 -25.73
C PHE A 2 -21.39 -6.79 -24.88
N SER A 3 -21.80 -6.31 -23.70
CA SER A 3 -20.90 -5.72 -22.71
C SER A 3 -19.96 -6.78 -22.12
N LEU A 4 -18.70 -6.39 -21.88
CA LEU A 4 -17.74 -7.21 -21.16
C LEU A 4 -18.06 -7.13 -19.66
N ASP A 5 -18.36 -8.28 -19.06
CA ASP A 5 -18.64 -8.41 -17.62
C ASP A 5 -17.57 -9.30 -16.98
N ILE A 6 -16.90 -8.78 -15.94
CA ILE A 6 -15.76 -9.43 -15.27
C ILE A 6 -16.06 -9.49 -13.78
N PHE A 7 -16.24 -10.71 -13.27
CA PHE A 7 -16.42 -10.96 -11.84
C PHE A 7 -15.97 -12.38 -11.46
N PRO A 8 -15.17 -12.54 -10.38
CA PRO A 8 -14.51 -11.49 -9.59
C PRO A 8 -13.34 -10.84 -10.35
N VAL A 9 -13.08 -9.55 -10.09
CA VAL A 9 -11.93 -8.83 -10.67
C VAL A 9 -10.63 -9.29 -10.00
N MET A 10 -9.62 -9.56 -10.81
CA MET A 10 -8.27 -9.96 -10.41
C MET A 10 -7.20 -9.01 -10.96
N LEU A 11 -5.97 -9.10 -10.44
CA LEU A 11 -4.86 -8.26 -10.87
C LEU A 11 -4.54 -8.38 -12.38
N ASP A 12 -4.73 -9.57 -12.95
CA ASP A 12 -4.46 -9.86 -14.37
C ASP A 12 -5.50 -9.23 -15.31
N ASP A 13 -6.64 -8.75 -14.77
CA ASP A 13 -7.65 -8.03 -15.55
C ASP A 13 -7.23 -6.57 -15.82
N ASP A 14 -6.18 -6.06 -15.17
CA ASP A 14 -5.64 -4.73 -15.42
C ASP A 14 -5.00 -4.65 -16.81
N ALA A 15 -5.79 -4.18 -17.76
CA ALA A 15 -5.46 -4.23 -19.17
C ALA A 15 -6.22 -3.19 -20.00
N ARG A 16 -5.86 -3.12 -21.28
CA ARG A 16 -6.56 -2.32 -22.28
C ARG A 16 -7.46 -3.23 -23.12
N TYR A 17 -8.75 -2.95 -23.10
CA TYR A 17 -9.78 -3.68 -23.84
C TYR A 17 -10.25 -2.91 -25.05
N GLN A 18 -10.67 -3.62 -26.10
CA GLN A 18 -11.28 -3.04 -27.29
C GLN A 18 -12.37 -3.97 -27.81
N CYS A 19 -13.56 -3.41 -28.07
CA CYS A 19 -14.63 -4.13 -28.74
C CYS A 19 -14.40 -4.12 -30.25
N GLN A 20 -14.58 -5.26 -30.90
CA GLN A 20 -14.38 -5.44 -32.33
C GLN A 20 -15.57 -6.19 -32.92
N VAL A 21 -16.08 -5.68 -34.04
CA VAL A 21 -17.07 -6.38 -34.87
C VAL A 21 -16.41 -6.64 -36.21
N GLY A 22 -16.41 -7.90 -36.63
CA GLY A 22 -15.85 -8.31 -37.92
C GLY A 22 -16.63 -7.73 -39.11
N PRO A 23 -16.10 -7.88 -40.34
CA PRO A 23 -16.80 -7.46 -41.54
C PRO A 23 -18.18 -8.14 -41.70
N GLY A 24 -19.12 -7.44 -42.31
CA GLY A 24 -20.45 -7.96 -42.61
C GLY A 24 -20.48 -8.87 -43.84
N LEU A 25 -21.57 -9.63 -43.98
CA LEU A 25 -21.77 -10.58 -45.08
C LEU A 25 -21.87 -9.91 -46.45
N SER A 26 -22.20 -8.62 -46.51
CA SER A 26 -22.35 -7.85 -47.74
C SER A 26 -21.14 -6.95 -48.01
N GLY A 27 -20.02 -7.16 -47.31
CA GLY A 27 -18.79 -6.41 -47.49
C GLY A 27 -18.66 -5.17 -46.60
N GLU A 28 -19.52 -5.00 -45.59
CA GLU A 28 -19.35 -3.94 -44.59
C GLU A 28 -18.00 -4.09 -43.88
N PRO A 29 -17.21 -3.01 -43.72
CA PRO A 29 -15.93 -3.09 -43.03
C PRO A 29 -16.13 -3.39 -41.54
N GLY A 30 -15.18 -4.12 -40.95
CA GLY A 30 -15.16 -4.32 -39.50
C GLY A 30 -14.93 -2.99 -38.76
N ILE A 31 -15.54 -2.86 -37.58
CA ILE A 31 -15.39 -1.67 -36.72
C ILE A 31 -14.70 -2.04 -35.41
N ARG A 32 -13.96 -1.08 -34.87
CA ARG A 32 -13.28 -1.20 -33.58
C ARG A 32 -13.62 0.00 -32.71
N SER A 33 -13.92 -0.25 -31.44
CA SER A 33 -14.15 0.82 -30.48
C SER A 33 -12.86 1.56 -30.12
N LYS A 34 -12.99 2.65 -29.37
CA LYS A 34 -11.86 3.17 -28.59
C LYS A 34 -11.39 2.11 -27.59
N PHE A 35 -10.12 2.16 -27.22
CA PHE A 35 -9.61 1.36 -26.12
C PHE A 35 -10.21 1.86 -24.80
N ALA A 36 -10.64 0.94 -23.95
CA ALA A 36 -10.95 1.19 -22.56
C ALA A 36 -9.81 0.63 -21.69
N SER A 37 -9.31 1.41 -20.74
CA SER A 37 -8.32 0.94 -19.76
C SER A 37 -9.05 0.54 -18.49
N LEU A 38 -8.86 -0.71 -18.06
CA LEU A 38 -9.30 -1.17 -16.75
C LEU A 38 -8.09 -1.14 -15.83
N THR A 39 -8.13 -0.30 -14.80
CA THR A 39 -7.09 -0.28 -13.75
C THR A 39 -7.63 -0.96 -12.52
N VAL A 40 -6.91 -1.98 -12.05
CA VAL A 40 -7.25 -2.73 -10.84
C VAL A 40 -6.47 -2.15 -9.67
N LEU A 41 -7.20 -1.76 -8.64
CA LEU A 41 -6.64 -1.24 -7.39
C LEU A 41 -6.52 -2.36 -6.37
N VAL A 42 -5.39 -2.40 -5.67
CA VAL A 42 -5.15 -3.38 -4.60
C VAL A 42 -4.87 -2.63 -3.30
N PRO A 43 -5.66 -2.85 -2.24
CA PRO A 43 -5.38 -2.25 -0.94
C PRO A 43 -4.06 -2.82 -0.39
N PRO A 44 -3.18 -1.97 0.15
CA PRO A 44 -1.95 -2.45 0.77
C PRO A 44 -2.22 -3.19 2.08
N GLU A 45 -1.21 -3.89 2.57
CA GLU A 45 -1.18 -4.43 3.93
C GLU A 45 -1.21 -3.28 4.97
N PRO A 46 -1.83 -3.51 6.14
CA PRO A 46 -1.78 -2.56 7.24
C PRO A 46 -0.35 -2.13 7.55
N PRO A 47 -0.08 -0.82 7.72
CA PRO A 47 1.26 -0.34 7.98
C PRO A 47 1.79 -0.90 9.30
N ARG A 48 3.08 -1.23 9.34
CA ARG A 48 3.77 -1.69 10.54
C ARG A 48 5.13 -1.05 10.71
N ILE A 49 5.55 -0.89 11.96
CA ILE A 49 6.91 -0.47 12.31
C ILE A 49 7.81 -1.68 12.31
N VAL A 50 8.89 -1.66 11.52
CA VAL A 50 9.82 -2.80 11.37
C VAL A 50 10.50 -3.14 12.69
N GLN A 51 10.77 -2.14 13.52
CA GLN A 51 11.42 -2.25 14.82
C GLN A 51 10.54 -2.92 15.91
N GLY A 52 9.24 -3.10 15.65
CA GLY A 52 8.30 -3.71 16.59
C GLY A 52 7.72 -2.76 17.63
N ASP A 53 7.08 -3.33 18.66
CA ASP A 53 6.25 -2.59 19.63
C ASP A 53 7.06 -1.82 20.68
N PHE A 54 8.30 -2.26 20.93
CA PHE A 54 9.16 -1.69 21.97
C PHE A 54 10.58 -1.51 21.46
N LEU A 55 11.15 -0.35 21.78
CA LEU A 55 12.55 -0.02 21.50
C LEU A 55 13.28 0.27 22.80
N VAL A 56 14.46 -0.34 22.95
CA VAL A 56 15.40 -0.01 24.03
C VAL A 56 16.45 0.92 23.46
N THR A 57 16.56 2.12 24.02
CA THR A 57 17.58 3.09 23.64
C THR A 57 18.29 3.63 24.89
N THR A 58 19.38 4.35 24.66
CA THR A 58 20.09 5.12 25.67
C THR A 58 19.82 6.60 25.46
N GLU A 59 19.96 7.40 26.50
CA GLU A 59 19.86 8.87 26.40
C GLU A 59 20.82 9.39 25.33
N ASP A 60 20.41 10.48 24.67
CA ASP A 60 21.15 11.17 23.59
C ASP A 60 21.49 10.31 22.36
N ARG A 61 20.73 9.24 22.10
CA ARG A 61 20.82 8.49 20.83
C ARG A 61 19.64 8.75 19.91
N GLU A 62 19.96 9.08 18.67
CA GLU A 62 19.00 9.08 17.56
C GLU A 62 18.58 7.65 17.24
N ILE A 63 17.28 7.48 16.99
CA ILE A 63 16.68 6.22 16.56
C ILE A 63 15.94 6.46 15.25
N GLU A 64 16.09 5.53 14.31
CA GLU A 64 15.33 5.52 13.07
C GLU A 64 14.18 4.51 13.20
N LEU A 65 12.98 4.97 12.88
CA LEU A 65 11.80 4.13 12.73
C LEU A 65 11.49 3.95 11.25
N GLU A 66 11.24 2.72 10.84
CA GLU A 66 10.84 2.41 9.49
C GLU A 66 9.38 1.93 9.50
N CYS A 67 8.52 2.66 8.80
CA CYS A 67 7.14 2.27 8.57
C CYS A 67 7.03 1.63 7.19
N VAL A 68 6.47 0.44 7.12
CA VAL A 68 6.27 -0.29 5.85
C VAL A 68 4.80 -0.64 5.66
N SER A 69 4.30 -0.44 4.44
CA SER A 69 2.98 -0.87 3.98
C SER A 69 3.16 -1.50 2.60
N LEU A 70 2.89 -2.80 2.49
CA LEU A 70 3.29 -3.62 1.35
C LEU A 70 2.11 -3.89 0.41
N ALA A 71 2.41 -4.35 -0.80
CA ALA A 71 1.44 -4.91 -1.75
C ALA A 71 0.28 -3.99 -2.20
N GLY A 72 0.41 -2.67 -2.02
CA GLY A 72 -0.56 -1.70 -2.56
C GLY A 72 -0.39 -1.47 -4.06
N LYS A 73 -1.50 -1.31 -4.77
CA LYS A 73 -1.56 -0.77 -6.13
C LYS A 73 -2.62 0.33 -6.21
N PRO A 74 -2.23 1.63 -6.27
CA PRO A 74 -0.85 2.13 -6.25
C PRO A 74 -0.14 1.91 -4.90
N ALA A 75 1.16 2.17 -4.86
CA ALA A 75 1.92 2.18 -3.62
C ALA A 75 1.30 3.15 -2.60
N ALA A 76 1.30 2.75 -1.33
CA ALA A 76 0.73 3.56 -0.26
C ALA A 76 1.52 4.86 -0.06
N GLU A 77 0.80 5.95 0.17
CA GLU A 77 1.41 7.21 0.60
C GLU A 77 1.68 7.13 2.11
N ILE A 78 2.95 7.25 2.50
CA ILE A 78 3.36 7.29 3.90
C ILE A 78 3.48 8.75 4.31
N GLY A 79 2.52 9.24 5.09
CA GLY A 79 2.55 10.61 5.62
C GLY A 79 3.47 10.76 6.83
N ASP A 80 3.88 12.00 7.10
CA ASP A 80 4.70 12.40 8.26
C ASP A 80 3.96 12.19 9.59
N THR A 81 3.90 10.94 10.05
CA THR A 81 3.32 10.62 11.36
C THR A 81 4.37 10.85 12.44
N LYS A 82 4.19 11.91 13.25
CA LYS A 82 5.05 12.16 14.41
C LYS A 82 4.70 11.18 15.53
N TYR A 83 5.55 10.17 15.74
CA TYR A 83 5.40 9.27 16.88
C TYR A 83 5.86 9.98 18.18
N LYS A 84 4.97 10.09 19.16
CA LYS A 84 5.28 10.57 20.51
C LYS A 84 5.56 9.37 21.41
N PHE A 85 6.83 9.08 21.64
CA PHE A 85 7.21 8.01 22.56
C PHE A 85 6.80 8.40 23.99
N SER A 86 5.95 7.58 24.61
CA SER A 86 5.71 7.60 26.05
C SER A 86 6.34 6.35 26.63
N ASN A 87 7.15 6.49 27.69
CA ASN A 87 7.91 5.41 28.34
C ASN A 87 9.17 4.92 27.61
N LEU A 88 10.06 5.81 27.19
CA LEU A 88 11.47 5.45 26.97
C LEU A 88 12.04 4.95 28.31
N ARG A 89 12.06 3.62 28.53
CA ARG A 89 12.90 3.03 29.58
C ARG A 89 14.32 3.14 29.10
N THR A 90 15.03 4.17 29.55
CA THR A 90 16.48 4.19 29.50
C THR A 90 16.98 2.90 30.15
N SER A 91 17.78 2.11 29.44
CA SER A 91 18.50 1.02 30.09
C SER A 91 19.39 1.65 31.17
N PRO A 92 19.14 1.40 32.46
CA PRO A 92 19.90 2.05 33.51
C PRO A 92 21.27 1.39 33.53
N LYS A 93 22.28 2.07 32.98
CA LYS A 93 23.60 1.96 33.58
C LYS A 93 23.50 2.59 34.96
N ILE A 94 23.23 1.74 35.95
CA ILE A 94 23.40 1.91 37.40
C ILE A 94 23.48 3.38 37.82
N GLN A 95 22.34 3.97 38.17
CA GLN A 95 22.33 5.04 39.15
C GLN A 95 21.22 4.76 40.16
N ASN A 96 21.64 4.22 41.31
CA ASN A 96 20.89 4.32 42.55
C ASN A 96 20.53 5.80 42.74
N LEU A 97 19.25 6.14 42.68
CA LEU A 97 18.78 7.43 43.20
C LEU A 97 17.57 7.19 44.10
N ASN A 98 17.79 7.49 45.37
CA ASN A 98 16.82 7.37 46.46
C ASN A 98 15.53 8.13 46.16
N ARG A 99 14.40 7.48 46.42
CA ARG A 99 13.08 8.12 46.46
C ARG A 99 13.06 9.09 47.65
N LYS A 100 13.14 10.40 47.38
CA LYS A 100 12.60 11.40 48.32
C LYS A 100 11.09 11.50 48.06
N THR A 101 10.35 11.44 49.17
CA THR A 101 8.89 11.51 49.34
C THR A 101 8.19 12.52 48.45
#